data_AF-A0A7C5U500-F1
#
_entry.id   AF-A0A7C5U500-F1
#
_cell.length_a   1.000
_cell.length_b   1.000
_cell.length_c   1.000
_cell.angle_alpha   90.00
_cell.angle_beta   90.00
_cell.angle_gamma   90.00
#
_symmetry.space_group_name_H-M   'P 1'
#
loop_
_entity.id
_entity.type
_entity.pdbx_description
1 polymer ?
#
loop_
_entity_poly.entity_id
_entity_poly.type
_entity_poly.pdbx_seq_one_letter_code
_entity_poly.pdbx_strand_id
1 'polypeptide(L)' 'MSNWWDDPELREKAPKDYFLDPANRKYPYRTWEGEISCDRLKAAMSLAALHGHERILARAKMLYEKHCKEV' A
#
# COMPACT_ATOMS: atom_id res chain seq x y z
N MET A 1 -7.44 -2.57 -17.43
CA MET A 1 -8.21 -2.95 -16.23
C MET A 1 -7.99 -1.87 -15.18
N SER A 2 -9.06 -1.25 -14.67
CA SER A 2 -8.94 -0.29 -13.57
C SER A 2 -8.68 -1.08 -12.28
N ASN A 3 -7.67 -0.72 -11.51
CA ASN A 3 -7.48 -1.33 -10.20
C ASN A 3 -8.42 -0.69 -9.19
N TRP A 4 -8.83 -1.44 -8.16
CA TRP A 4 -9.76 -0.93 -7.13
C TRP A 4 -9.25 0.33 -6.43
N TRP A 5 -7.93 0.51 -6.32
CA TRP A 5 -7.34 1.67 -5.66
C TRP A 5 -7.34 2.94 -6.52
N ASP A 6 -7.59 2.82 -7.83
CA ASP A 6 -7.71 3.94 -8.79
C ASP A 6 -9.18 4.39 -8.92
N ASP A 7 -10.12 3.53 -8.52
CA ASP A 7 -11.56 3.84 -8.46
C ASP A 7 -11.94 4.43 -7.08
N PRO A 8 -12.48 5.66 -7.01
CA PRO A 8 -12.82 6.29 -5.74
C PRO A 8 -13.84 5.50 -4.90
N GLU A 9 -14.85 4.89 -5.53
CA GLU A 9 -15.88 4.14 -4.82
C GLU A 9 -15.32 2.84 -4.25
N LEU A 10 -14.55 2.10 -5.05
CA LEU A 10 -13.94 0.86 -4.59
C LEU A 10 -12.89 1.14 -3.51
N ARG A 11 -12.17 2.26 -3.61
CA ARG A 11 -11.21 2.69 -2.59
C ARG A 11 -11.89 3.04 -1.26
N GLU A 12 -13.08 3.64 -1.30
CA GLU A 12 -13.88 3.90 -0.11
C GLU A 12 -14.47 2.62 0.50
N LYS A 13 -14.81 1.63 -0.33
CA LYS A 13 -15.35 0.33 0.13
C LYS A 13 -14.26 -0.62 0.65
N ALA A 14 -13.02 -0.47 0.21
CA ALA A 14 -11.93 -1.36 0.60
C ALA A 14 -11.70 -1.36 2.14
N PRO A 15 -11.29 -2.51 2.72
CA PRO A 15 -10.96 -2.62 4.13
C PRO A 15 -9.85 -1.64 4.55
N LYS A 16 -9.93 -1.14 5.79
CA LYS A 16 -8.99 -0.14 6.32
C LYS A 16 -7.54 -0.66 6.37
N ASP A 17 -7.36 -1.95 6.63
CA ASP A 17 -6.05 -2.61 6.73
C ASP A 17 -5.38 -2.90 5.37
N TYR A 18 -6.06 -2.59 4.25
CA TYR A 18 -5.48 -2.63 2.90
C TYR A 18 -4.57 -1.42 2.62
N PHE A 19 -4.56 -0.44 3.53
CA PHE A 19 -3.83 0.81 3.45
C PHE A 19 -2.75 0.89 4.53
N LEU A 20 -1.60 1.47 4.19
CA LEU A 20 -0.58 1.79 5.21
C LEU A 20 -0.96 3.02 6.03
N ASP A 21 -1.82 3.89 5.48
CA ASP A 21 -2.50 4.96 6.20
C ASP A 21 -4.03 4.73 6.14
N PRO A 22 -4.58 3.97 7.09
CA PRO A 22 -6.01 3.64 7.14
C PRO A 22 -6.92 4.83 7.40
N ALA A 23 -6.43 5.85 8.10
CA ALA A 23 -7.23 7.02 8.47
C ALA A 23 -7.59 7.86 7.23
N ASN A 24 -6.64 7.98 6.31
CA ASN A 24 -6.83 8.74 5.07
C ASN A 24 -7.04 7.85 3.83
N ARG A 25 -7.13 6.53 4.02
CA ARG A 25 -7.18 5.53 2.91
C ARG A 25 -6.09 5.78 1.88
N LYS A 26 -4.86 6.02 2.33
CA LYS A 26 -3.67 6.26 1.47
C LYS A 26 -2.72 5.07 1.49
N TYR A 27 -1.89 4.97 0.45
CA TYR A 27 -0.90 3.89 0.30
C TYR A 27 -1.52 2.49 0.33
N PRO A 28 -2.43 2.15 -0.61
CA PRO A 28 -2.95 0.80 -0.71
C PRO A 28 -1.83 -0.15 -1.12
N TYR A 29 -1.75 -1.28 -0.43
CA TYR A 29 -0.71 -2.30 -0.60
C TYR A 29 -1.24 -3.74 -0.74
N ARG A 30 -2.56 -3.94 -0.62
CA ARG A 30 -3.20 -5.23 -0.84
C ARG A 30 -3.99 -5.28 -2.14
N THR A 31 -4.11 -6.47 -2.73
CA THR A 31 -5.06 -6.76 -3.81
C THR A 31 -6.49 -6.72 -3.27
N TRP A 32 -7.50 -6.83 -4.14
CA TRP A 32 -8.89 -6.86 -3.70
C TRP A 32 -9.17 -8.10 -2.82
N GLU A 33 -8.52 -9.21 -3.14
CA GLU A 33 -8.55 -10.50 -2.45
C GLU A 33 -7.78 -10.47 -1.12
N GLY A 34 -7.07 -9.37 -0.83
CA GLY A 34 -6.36 -9.16 0.43
C GLY A 34 -4.91 -9.65 0.42
N GLU A 35 -4.39 -10.09 -0.71
CA GLU A 35 -2.99 -10.50 -0.84
C GLU A 35 -2.06 -9.28 -0.86
N ILE A 36 -0.82 -9.45 -0.41
CA ILE A 36 0.17 -8.37 -0.45
C ILE A 36 0.65 -8.16 -1.90
N SER A 37 0.60 -6.91 -2.36
CA SER A 37 1.14 -6.53 -3.67
C SER A 37 2.52 -5.87 -3.51
N CYS A 38 3.54 -6.53 -4.02
CA CYS A 38 4.93 -6.05 -3.98
C CYS A 38 5.14 -4.76 -4.77
N ASP A 39 4.47 -4.61 -5.91
CA ASP A 39 4.53 -3.39 -6.71
C ASP A 39 3.89 -2.21 -5.99
N ARG A 40 2.79 -2.47 -5.26
CA ARG A 40 2.16 -1.44 -4.43
C ARG A 40 3.00 -1.04 -3.23
N LEU A 41 3.71 -1.98 -2.61
CA LEU A 41 4.69 -1.66 -1.56
C LEU A 41 5.83 -0.82 -2.12
N LYS A 42 6.38 -1.14 -3.30
CA LYS A 42 7.37 -0.28 -4.00
C LYS A 42 6.84 1.13 -4.26
N ALA A 43 5.63 1.24 -4.82
CA ALA A 43 5.00 2.53 -5.05
C ALA A 43 4.79 3.31 -3.75
N ALA A 44 4.39 2.64 -2.66
CA ALA A 44 4.21 3.26 -1.36
C ALA A 44 5.53 3.77 -0.78
N MET A 45 6.63 3.02 -0.93
CA MET A 45 7.96 3.48 -0.54
C MET A 45 8.36 4.75 -1.30
N SER A 46 8.25 4.77 -2.63
CA SER A 46 8.62 5.92 -3.44
C SER A 46 7.80 7.16 -3.09
N LEU A 47 6.48 7.03 -2.98
CA LEU A 47 5.59 8.13 -2.62
C LEU A 47 5.80 8.62 -1.19
N ALA A 48 6.04 7.72 -0.23
CA ALA A 48 6.30 8.11 1.15
C ALA A 48 7.64 8.83 1.30
N ALA A 49 8.67 8.38 0.59
CA ALA A 49 9.96 9.06 0.55
C ALA A 49 9.85 10.46 -0.07
N LEU A 50 9.12 10.60 -1.19
CA LEU A 50 8.89 11.88 -1.86
C LEU A 50 8.22 12.91 -0.96
N HIS A 51 7.23 12.49 -0.16
CA HIS A 51 6.45 13.38 0.71
C HIS A 51 6.96 13.45 2.17
N GLY A 52 8.08 12.81 2.50
CA GLY A 52 8.63 12.82 3.87
C GLY A 52 7.80 12.05 4.89
N HIS A 53 6.98 11.10 4.47
CA HIS A 53 6.14 10.29 5.37
C HIS A 53 6.93 9.09 5.95
N GLU A 54 7.87 9.38 6.85
CA GLU A 54 8.85 8.39 7.37
C GLU A 54 8.21 7.12 7.96
N ARG A 55 7.14 7.26 8.74
CA ARG A 55 6.45 6.10 9.35
C ARG A 55 5.85 5.16 8.29
N ILE A 56 5.29 5.73 7.22
CA ILE A 56 4.73 4.94 6.11
C ILE A 56 5.85 4.25 5.34
N LEU A 57 6.94 4.97 5.07
CA LEU A 57 8.12 4.42 4.39
C LEU A 57 8.71 3.23 5.16
N ALA A 58 8.92 3.36 6.46
CA ALA A 58 9.46 2.29 7.31
C ALA A 58 8.54 1.06 7.32
N ARG A 59 7.22 1.26 7.44
CA ARG A 59 6.25 0.16 7.40
C ARG A 59 6.20 -0.53 6.03
N ALA A 60 6.25 0.23 4.94
CA ALA A 60 6.29 -0.31 3.58
C ALA A 60 7.54 -1.16 3.34
N LYS A 61 8.72 -0.68 3.77
CA LYS A 61 9.99 -1.41 3.70
C LYS A 61 9.93 -2.74 4.45
N MET A 62 9.47 -2.73 5.71
CA MET A 62 9.35 -3.93 6.53
C MET A 62 8.45 -4.99 5.87
N LEU A 63 7.29 -4.59 5.35
CA LEU A 63 6.38 -5.49 4.65
C LEU A 63 7.00 -6.04 3.37
N TYR A 64 7.71 -5.20 2.62
CA TYR A 64 8.37 -5.61 1.38
C TYR A 64 9.48 -6.63 1.66
N GLU A 65 10.33 -6.38 2.65
CA GLU A 65 11.40 -7.29 3.04
C GLU A 65 10.86 -8.64 3.52
N LYS A 66 9.74 -8.63 4.25
CA LYS A 66 9.13 -9.85 4.77
C LYS A 66 8.44 -10.70 3.70
N HIS A 67 7.84 -10.08 2.68
CA HIS A 67 6.90 -10.76 1.77
C HIS A 67 7.32 -10.79 0.30
N CYS A 68 8.25 -9.92 -0.11
CA CYS A 68 8.57 -9.70 -1.52
C CYS A 68 10.04 -9.89 -1.85
N LYS A 69 10.93 -9.71 -0.87
CA LYS A 69 12.34 -9.99 -1.05
C LYS A 69 12.54 -11.48 -0.78
N GLU A 70 12.65 -12.26 -1.84
CA GLU A 70 13.23 -13.61 -1.73
C GLU A 70 14.66 -13.45 -1.19
N VAL A 71 15.02 -14.33 -0.25
CA VAL A 71 16.37 -14.42 0.34
C VAL A 71 17.35 -14.90 -0.73
#